data_AF-A0A1J3EXN0-F1
#
_entry.id   AF-A0A1J3EXN0-F1
#
_cell.length_a   1.000
_cell.length_b   1.000
_cell.length_c   1.000
_cell.angle_alpha   90.00
_cell.angle_beta   90.00
_cell.angle_gamma   90.00
#
_symmetry.space_group_name_H-M   'P 1'
#
loop_
_entity.id
_entity.type
_entity.pdbx_description
1 polymer ?
#
loop_
_entity_poly.entity_id
_entity_poly.type
_entity_poly.pdbx_seq_one_letter_code
_entity_poly.pdbx_strand_id
1 'polypeptide(L)'
;RYDAVVGDTTILANRSSYVDFTLPFIRSGVGLIVPVKDVVERDKYSFLRPMTWKLWLTSFVSFFVIGFTVWAVEHRVNPDFRGPPRYQASTIFWFAFSTMVFAPRERVFSFGARILVITWYFIVLVLTQSYTASLASLLTSQQLNPTITNMRSLLEKGESVGYQRTSFTLGKLKEAGFTESRLVPFDTAEDCHELMRKGPKNEGVSAAFLGIPYMRLFLGQYCNTYKMVEESFTVDGFGFVFPIGSPLVADVSRAILKVAESPKAME
;
A
#
# COMPACT_ATOMS: atom_id res chain seq x y z
N ARG A 1 -23.56 -34.69 26.80
CA ARG A 1 -24.64 -34.15 25.93
C ARG A 1 -24.70 -32.66 26.22
N TYR A 2 -24.67 -31.81 25.19
CA TYR A 2 -24.64 -30.36 25.35
C TYR A 2 -25.93 -29.75 24.77
N ASP A 3 -26.45 -28.72 25.42
CA ASP A 3 -27.73 -28.10 25.06
C ASP A 3 -27.55 -26.87 24.15
N ALA A 4 -26.35 -26.27 24.17
CA ALA A 4 -25.95 -25.19 23.29
C ALA A 4 -24.42 -25.17 23.14
N VAL A 5 -23.92 -24.62 22.02
CA VAL A 5 -22.50 -24.30 21.83
C VAL A 5 -22.38 -22.82 21.51
N VAL A 6 -21.58 -22.14 22.34
CA VAL A 6 -21.24 -20.72 22.20
C VAL A 6 -19.77 -20.64 21.84
N GLY A 7 -19.48 -20.17 20.63
CA GLY A 7 -18.12 -20.07 20.10
C GLY A 7 -18.11 -19.54 18.68
N ASP A 8 -16.94 -19.47 18.08
CA ASP A 8 -16.68 -19.07 16.69
C ASP A 8 -17.08 -20.17 15.67
N THR A 9 -18.27 -20.75 15.85
CA THR A 9 -18.71 -21.85 14.99
C THR A 9 -19.18 -21.31 13.65
N THR A 10 -18.43 -21.62 12.60
CA THR A 10 -18.81 -21.25 11.23
C THR A 10 -20.05 -22.01 10.78
N ILE A 11 -21.04 -21.27 10.28
CA ILE A 11 -22.26 -21.81 9.66
C ILE A 11 -21.88 -22.42 8.31
N LEU A 12 -22.09 -23.74 8.17
CA LEU A 12 -21.79 -24.50 6.96
C LEU A 12 -22.96 -25.42 6.63
N ALA A 13 -23.28 -25.57 5.34
CA ALA A 13 -24.38 -26.41 4.87
C ALA A 13 -24.26 -27.88 5.32
N ASN A 14 -23.04 -28.43 5.37
CA ASN A 14 -22.84 -29.79 5.87
C ASN A 14 -23.18 -29.88 7.37
N ARG A 15 -22.78 -28.87 8.16
CA ARG A 15 -23.04 -28.84 9.61
C ARG A 15 -24.51 -28.61 9.93
N SER A 16 -25.23 -27.82 9.12
CA SER A 16 -26.65 -27.53 9.34
C SER A 16 -27.56 -28.76 9.19
N SER A 17 -27.06 -29.87 8.64
CA SER A 17 -27.80 -31.13 8.62
C SER A 17 -27.83 -31.86 9.98
N TYR A 18 -26.94 -31.48 10.90
CA TYR A 18 -26.77 -32.13 12.21
C TYR A 18 -27.18 -31.25 13.39
N VAL A 19 -27.23 -29.94 13.20
CA VAL A 19 -27.51 -28.93 14.24
C VAL A 19 -28.22 -27.72 13.64
N ASP A 20 -28.98 -27.01 14.47
CA ASP A 20 -29.58 -25.73 14.08
C ASP A 20 -28.66 -24.57 14.50
N PHE A 21 -28.47 -23.63 13.58
CA PHE A 21 -27.72 -22.40 13.82
C PHE A 21 -28.66 -21.23 14.05
N THR A 22 -28.24 -20.30 14.90
CA THR A 22 -28.85 -18.98 14.97
C THR A 22 -28.47 -18.13 13.75
N LEU A 23 -29.11 -16.97 13.60
CA LEU A 23 -28.58 -15.92 12.73
C LEU A 23 -27.11 -15.62 13.08
N PRO A 24 -26.26 -15.31 12.09
CA PRO A 24 -24.85 -15.03 12.33
C PRO A 24 -24.69 -13.75 13.16
N PHE A 25 -23.93 -13.82 14.24
CA PHE A 25 -23.62 -12.65 15.06
C PHE A 25 -22.40 -11.87 14.53
N ILE A 26 -21.53 -12.53 13.76
CA ILE A 26 -20.43 -11.92 13.02
C ILE A 26 -20.42 -12.50 11.61
N ARG A 27 -20.47 -11.63 10.59
CA ARG A 27 -20.19 -12.05 9.20
C ARG A 27 -18.74 -12.49 9.10
N SER A 28 -18.52 -13.65 8.51
CA SER A 28 -17.20 -14.25 8.37
C SER A 28 -17.00 -14.72 6.95
N GLY A 29 -15.75 -14.88 6.57
CA GLY A 29 -15.28 -15.27 5.26
C GLY A 29 -13.88 -15.84 5.41
N VAL A 30 -13.32 -16.40 4.35
CA VAL A 30 -11.90 -16.79 4.33
C VAL A 30 -11.17 -15.82 3.40
N GLY A 31 -10.26 -15.05 3.98
CA GLY A 31 -9.41 -14.12 3.26
C GLY A 31 -8.06 -14.73 2.90
N LEU A 32 -7.53 -14.28 1.76
CA LEU A 32 -6.15 -14.52 1.36
C LEU A 32 -5.26 -13.38 1.86
N ILE A 33 -4.29 -13.71 2.72
CA ILE A 33 -3.24 -12.78 3.12
C ILE A 33 -1.94 -13.08 2.40
N VAL A 34 -1.24 -12.02 2.02
CA VAL A 34 0.06 -12.12 1.34
C VAL A 34 1.07 -11.18 1.98
N PRO A 35 2.36 -11.53 1.99
CA PRO A 35 3.41 -10.61 2.38
C PRO A 35 3.50 -9.50 1.34
N VAL A 36 3.64 -8.28 1.84
CA VAL A 36 3.84 -7.10 1.01
C VAL A 36 5.27 -6.62 1.14
N LYS A 37 5.83 -6.16 0.03
CA LYS A 37 7.10 -5.44 0.02
C LYS A 37 6.81 -3.96 -0.16
N ASP A 38 7.42 -3.14 0.68
CA ASP A 38 7.47 -1.71 0.44
C ASP A 38 8.20 -1.46 -0.89
N VAL A 39 7.51 -0.89 -1.86
CA VAL A 39 8.08 -0.50 -3.16
C VAL A 39 9.04 0.69 -2.99
N VAL A 40 8.77 1.48 -1.95
CA VAL A 40 9.63 2.57 -1.53
C VAL A 40 10.62 2.00 -0.53
N GLU A 41 11.66 1.33 -1.03
CA GLU A 41 12.90 1.27 -0.26
C GLU A 41 13.25 2.71 0.08
N ARG A 42 13.26 3.04 1.37
CA ARG A 42 13.74 4.32 1.92
C ARG A 42 15.26 4.37 1.76
N ASP A 43 15.69 4.24 0.52
CA ASP A 43 17.07 4.22 0.14
C ASP A 43 17.58 5.67 0.08
N LYS A 44 18.89 5.84 0.20
CA LYS A 44 19.55 7.15 0.30
C LYS A 44 19.26 8.04 -0.92
N TYR A 45 18.88 7.47 -2.05
CA TYR A 45 18.59 8.15 -3.32
C TYR A 45 17.10 8.36 -3.59
N SER A 46 16.22 8.09 -2.62
CA SER A 46 14.77 8.28 -2.74
C SER A 46 14.36 9.71 -3.11
N PHE A 47 15.18 10.71 -2.79
CA PHE A 47 14.96 12.12 -3.15
C PHE A 47 14.99 12.40 -4.67
N LEU A 48 15.58 11.52 -5.49
CA LEU A 48 15.61 11.70 -6.96
C LEU A 48 14.37 11.14 -7.67
N ARG A 49 13.60 10.26 -7.01
CA ARG A 49 12.40 9.61 -7.57
C ARG A 49 11.23 10.55 -7.92
N PRO A 50 10.97 11.67 -7.21
CA PRO A 50 9.81 12.53 -7.48
C PRO A 50 9.80 13.14 -8.89
N MET A 51 10.96 13.24 -9.54
CA MET A 51 11.11 13.87 -10.85
C MET A 51 11.82 12.91 -11.80
N THR A 52 11.27 12.74 -13.00
CA THR A 52 11.88 11.85 -13.99
C THR A 52 13.24 12.36 -14.44
N TRP A 53 14.15 11.46 -14.81
CA TRP A 53 15.48 11.85 -15.32
C TRP A 53 15.42 12.81 -16.51
N LYS A 54 14.42 12.66 -17.39
CA LYS A 54 14.16 13.58 -18.50
C LYS A 54 13.87 15.00 -18.03
N LEU A 55 13.06 15.13 -16.97
CA LEU A 55 12.72 16.42 -16.38
C LEU A 55 13.93 17.04 -15.69
N TRP A 56 14.70 16.27 -14.93
CA TRP A 56 15.97 16.72 -14.35
C TRP A 56 16.91 17.32 -15.39
N LEU A 57 17.14 16.60 -16.49
CA LEU A 57 18.02 17.06 -17.56
C LEU A 57 17.47 18.31 -18.26
N THR A 58 16.16 18.34 -18.55
CA THR A 58 15.51 19.49 -19.19
C THR A 58 15.59 20.74 -18.31
N SER A 59 15.33 20.61 -17.00
CA SER A 59 15.51 21.69 -16.04
C SER A 59 16.96 22.16 -15.99
N PHE A 60 17.92 21.24 -15.89
CA PHE A 60 19.35 21.58 -15.89
C PHE A 60 19.76 22.38 -17.14
N VAL A 61 19.39 21.90 -18.34
CA VAL A 61 19.72 22.56 -19.61
C VAL A 61 19.04 23.92 -19.74
N SER A 62 17.76 24.04 -19.35
CA SER A 62 17.03 25.31 -19.45
C SER A 62 17.63 26.42 -18.57
N PHE A 63 18.25 26.11 -17.42
CA PHE A 63 19.01 27.10 -16.63
C PHE A 63 20.13 27.76 -17.44
N PHE A 64 20.92 26.96 -18.19
CA PHE A 64 22.00 27.51 -19.02
C PHE A 64 21.48 28.33 -20.20
N VAL A 65 20.40 27.88 -20.84
CA VAL A 65 19.78 28.60 -21.96
C VAL A 65 19.30 29.99 -21.51
N ILE A 66 18.68 30.09 -20.34
CA ILE A 66 18.19 31.36 -19.81
C ILE A 66 19.33 32.24 -19.31
N GLY A 67 20.32 31.68 -18.61
CA GLY A 67 21.53 32.41 -18.22
C GLY A 67 22.25 33.03 -19.42
N PHE A 68 22.38 32.25 -20.51
CA PHE A 68 22.95 32.74 -21.77
C PHE A 68 22.09 33.81 -22.44
N THR A 69 20.76 33.64 -22.43
CA THR A 69 19.82 34.61 -23.02
C THR A 69 19.87 35.95 -22.27
N VAL A 70 19.87 35.93 -20.94
CA VAL A 70 20.01 37.14 -20.12
C VAL A 70 21.37 37.80 -20.36
N TRP A 71 22.44 37.02 -20.43
CA TRP A 71 23.75 37.54 -20.79
C TRP A 71 23.75 38.21 -22.17
N ALA A 72 23.17 37.59 -23.20
CA ALA A 72 23.14 38.18 -24.54
C ALA A 72 22.42 39.55 -24.59
N VAL A 73 21.36 39.71 -23.78
CA VAL A 73 20.59 40.96 -23.67
C VAL A 73 21.33 42.00 -22.83
N GLU A 74 21.88 41.61 -21.68
CA GLU A 74 22.53 42.53 -20.73
C GLU A 74 23.96 42.89 -21.13
N HIS A 75 24.70 42.03 -21.84
CA HIS A 75 26.10 42.25 -22.21
C HIS A 75 26.32 43.56 -22.98
N ARG A 76 25.33 43.97 -23.79
CA ARG A 76 25.39 45.23 -24.55
C ARG A 76 25.20 46.46 -23.68
N VAL A 77 24.45 46.37 -22.59
CA VAL A 77 23.97 47.54 -21.81
C VAL A 77 24.66 47.64 -20.46
N ASN A 78 24.99 46.52 -19.83
CA ASN A 78 25.42 46.45 -18.45
C ASN A 78 26.95 46.22 -18.33
N PRO A 79 27.69 47.11 -17.65
CA PRO A 79 29.12 46.92 -17.42
C PRO A 79 29.45 45.71 -16.52
N ASP A 80 28.53 45.26 -15.68
CA ASP A 80 28.75 44.14 -14.74
C ASP A 80 28.90 42.79 -15.47
N PHE A 81 28.37 42.68 -16.71
CA PHE A 81 28.50 41.51 -17.57
C PHE A 81 29.63 41.65 -18.61
N ARG A 82 30.53 42.61 -18.42
CA ARG A 82 31.71 42.84 -19.28
C ARG A 82 33.00 42.46 -18.55
N GLY A 83 34.01 42.07 -19.31
CA GLY A 83 35.30 41.61 -18.79
C GLY A 83 36.02 40.63 -19.72
N PRO A 84 37.15 40.04 -19.31
CA PRO A 84 37.85 39.00 -20.07
C PRO A 84 36.94 37.79 -20.35
N PRO A 85 37.12 37.03 -21.45
CA PRO A 85 36.24 35.92 -21.82
C PRO A 85 36.06 34.86 -20.72
N ARG A 86 37.11 34.59 -19.93
CA ARG A 86 37.07 33.66 -18.78
C ARG A 86 36.22 34.19 -17.63
N TYR A 87 36.26 35.50 -17.37
CA TYR A 87 35.44 36.14 -16.35
C TYR A 87 33.96 36.14 -16.75
N GLN A 88 33.67 36.44 -18.03
CA GLN A 88 32.31 36.41 -18.55
C GLN A 88 31.67 35.02 -18.44
N ALA A 89 32.38 33.96 -18.81
CA ALA A 89 31.89 32.59 -18.65
C ALA A 89 31.58 32.25 -17.17
N SER A 90 32.44 32.69 -16.25
CA SER A 90 32.22 32.52 -14.81
C SER A 90 30.99 33.30 -14.32
N THR A 91 30.79 34.53 -14.79
CA THR A 91 29.64 35.37 -14.42
C THR A 91 28.33 34.80 -14.96
N ILE A 92 28.31 34.25 -16.18
CA ILE A 92 27.13 33.58 -16.76
C ILE A 92 26.76 32.35 -15.93
N PHE A 93 27.76 31.52 -15.60
CA PHE A 93 27.54 30.31 -14.80
C PHE A 93 27.04 30.66 -13.39
N TRP A 94 27.68 31.66 -12.77
CA TRP A 94 27.31 32.13 -11.44
C TRP A 94 25.91 32.74 -11.40
N PHE A 95 25.57 33.58 -12.39
CA PHE A 95 24.23 34.17 -12.52
C PHE A 95 23.15 33.11 -12.77
N ALA A 96 23.40 32.13 -13.64
CA ALA A 96 22.48 31.03 -13.88
C ALA A 96 22.23 30.21 -12.60
N PHE A 97 23.27 29.94 -11.83
CA PHE A 97 23.14 29.23 -10.55
C PHE A 97 22.45 30.07 -9.46
N SER A 98 22.76 31.37 -9.38
CA SER A 98 22.20 32.28 -8.38
C SER A 98 20.70 32.52 -8.58
N THR A 99 20.24 32.55 -9.84
CA THR A 99 18.80 32.62 -10.18
C THR A 99 18.05 31.34 -9.78
N MET A 100 18.68 30.17 -9.81
CA MET A 100 18.07 28.91 -9.35
C MET A 100 17.79 28.93 -7.84
N VAL A 101 18.67 29.53 -7.04
CA VAL A 101 18.59 29.54 -5.57
C VAL A 101 17.90 30.82 -5.04
N PHE A 102 17.23 31.59 -5.91
CA PHE A 102 16.61 32.87 -5.56
C PHE A 102 17.58 33.90 -4.92
N ALA A 103 18.86 33.86 -5.29
CA ALA A 103 19.91 34.71 -4.72
C ALA A 103 20.68 35.52 -5.79
N PRO A 104 20.00 36.31 -6.65
CA PRO A 104 20.68 37.06 -7.70
C PRO A 104 21.60 38.12 -7.11
N ARG A 105 22.86 38.16 -7.56
CA ARG A 105 23.84 39.19 -7.15
C ARG A 105 23.88 40.35 -8.13
N GLU A 106 23.70 40.04 -9.41
CA GLU A 106 23.85 40.97 -10.52
C GLU A 106 22.51 41.70 -10.79
N ARG A 107 22.58 43.04 -10.92
CA ARG A 107 21.40 43.85 -11.24
C ARG A 107 21.14 43.79 -12.74
N VAL A 108 19.90 43.50 -13.11
CA VAL A 108 19.44 43.47 -14.51
C VAL A 108 18.88 44.85 -14.88
N PHE A 109 19.46 45.52 -15.88
CA PHE A 109 19.07 46.88 -16.26
C PHE A 109 17.99 46.92 -17.34
N SER A 110 18.00 45.99 -18.29
CA SER A 110 17.05 45.95 -19.41
C SER A 110 15.65 45.54 -18.96
N PHE A 111 14.64 46.28 -19.41
CA PHE A 111 13.23 45.96 -19.14
C PHE A 111 12.84 44.57 -19.65
N GLY A 112 13.33 44.19 -20.84
CA GLY A 112 13.08 42.86 -21.42
C GLY A 112 13.71 41.73 -20.61
N ALA A 113 14.95 41.92 -20.14
CA ALA A 113 15.62 40.94 -19.29
C ALA A 113 14.96 40.82 -17.91
N ARG A 114 14.42 41.91 -17.37
CA ARG A 114 13.63 41.86 -16.12
C ARG A 114 12.37 41.01 -16.25
N ILE A 115 11.60 41.19 -17.33
CA ILE A 115 10.42 40.35 -17.59
C ILE A 115 10.83 38.88 -17.71
N LEU A 116 11.88 38.58 -18.48
CA LEU A 116 12.39 37.21 -18.65
C LEU A 116 12.78 36.58 -17.31
N VAL A 117 13.50 37.30 -16.45
CA VAL A 117 13.92 36.81 -15.13
C VAL A 117 12.72 36.62 -14.19
N ILE A 118 11.73 37.52 -14.21
CA ILE A 118 10.50 37.38 -13.40
C ILE A 118 9.69 36.15 -13.82
N THR A 119 9.47 35.97 -15.13
CA THR A 119 8.80 34.78 -15.66
C THR A 119 9.56 33.50 -15.29
N TRP A 120 10.90 33.55 -15.35
CA TRP A 120 11.73 32.41 -14.94
C TRP A 120 11.59 32.07 -13.46
N TYR A 121 11.59 33.06 -12.56
CA TYR A 121 11.36 32.82 -11.14
C TYR A 121 10.02 32.15 -10.87
N PHE A 122 8.97 32.55 -11.61
CA PHE A 122 7.68 31.89 -11.50
C PHE A 122 7.75 30.41 -11.88
N ILE A 123 8.45 30.07 -12.96
CA ILE A 123 8.67 28.67 -13.39
C ILE A 123 9.44 27.89 -12.33
N VAL A 124 10.55 28.42 -11.81
CA VAL A 124 11.37 27.76 -10.78
C VAL A 124 10.58 27.55 -9.49
N LEU A 125 9.73 28.52 -9.11
CA LEU A 125 8.83 28.40 -7.97
C LEU A 125 7.85 27.25 -8.16
N VAL A 126 7.17 27.17 -9.31
CA VAL A 126 6.24 26.07 -9.62
C VAL A 126 6.95 24.72 -9.61
N LEU A 127 8.16 24.64 -10.16
CA LEU A 127 8.96 23.41 -10.14
C LEU A 127 9.31 22.97 -8.70
N THR A 128 9.73 23.91 -7.85
CA THR A 128 10.08 23.64 -6.45
C THR A 128 8.88 23.18 -5.63
N GLN A 129 7.72 23.84 -5.84
CA GLN A 129 6.47 23.46 -5.19
C GLN A 129 6.00 22.06 -5.65
N SER A 130 6.06 21.78 -6.96
CA SER A 130 5.67 20.49 -7.53
C SER A 130 6.58 19.36 -7.05
N TYR A 131 7.90 19.62 -6.95
CA TYR A 131 8.86 18.67 -6.38
C TYR A 131 8.53 18.37 -4.92
N THR A 132 8.29 19.41 -4.11
CA THR A 132 7.97 19.26 -2.69
C THR A 132 6.67 18.49 -2.49
N ALA A 133 5.63 18.79 -3.27
CA ALA A 133 4.36 18.08 -3.24
C ALA A 133 4.51 16.60 -3.66
N SER A 134 5.29 16.32 -4.70
CA SER A 134 5.53 14.95 -5.18
C SER A 134 6.36 14.14 -4.19
N LEU A 135 7.38 14.75 -3.58
CA LEU A 135 8.18 14.12 -2.53
C LEU A 135 7.34 13.87 -1.27
N ALA A 136 6.53 14.84 -0.85
CA ALA A 136 5.61 14.66 0.28
C ALA A 136 4.60 13.54 0.01
N SER A 137 4.04 13.46 -1.20
CA SER A 137 3.16 12.37 -1.62
C SER A 137 3.88 11.02 -1.60
N LEU A 138 5.13 10.95 -2.08
CA LEU A 138 5.94 9.73 -2.04
C LEU A 138 6.23 9.27 -0.60
N LEU A 139 6.50 10.21 0.32
CA LEU A 139 6.80 9.92 1.72
C LEU A 139 5.55 9.53 2.52
N THR A 140 4.39 10.05 2.14
CA THR A 140 3.11 9.76 2.80
C THR A 140 2.38 8.55 2.21
N SER A 141 2.59 8.25 0.93
CA SER A 141 1.98 7.10 0.26
C SER A 141 2.79 5.83 0.53
N GLN A 142 2.26 4.95 1.37
CA GLN A 142 2.74 3.57 1.45
C GLN A 142 2.21 2.78 0.25
N GLN A 143 3.01 2.73 -0.83
CA GLN A 143 2.72 1.85 -1.96
C GLN A 143 3.12 0.41 -1.61
N LEU A 144 2.18 -0.26 -0.95
CA LEU A 144 2.24 -1.66 -0.58
C LEU A 144 1.71 -2.51 -1.76
N ASN A 145 2.63 -2.98 -2.62
CA ASN A 145 2.27 -3.85 -3.75
C ASN A 145 2.25 -5.33 -3.32
N PRO A 146 1.09 -5.99 -3.32
CA PRO A 146 1.01 -7.39 -2.92
C PRO A 146 1.82 -8.28 -3.86
N THR A 147 2.60 -9.22 -3.30
CA THR A 147 3.42 -10.16 -4.08
C THR A 147 2.56 -11.07 -4.97
N ILE A 148 1.32 -11.34 -4.54
CA ILE A 148 0.33 -12.20 -5.18
C ILE A 148 -0.98 -11.44 -5.21
N THR A 149 -1.63 -11.38 -6.37
CA THR A 149 -2.86 -10.59 -6.54
C THR A 149 -4.14 -11.41 -6.45
N ASN A 150 -4.11 -12.72 -6.67
CA ASN A 150 -5.32 -13.56 -6.62
C ASN A 150 -4.98 -15.02 -6.29
N MET A 151 -5.94 -15.78 -5.75
CA MET A 151 -5.79 -17.23 -5.50
C MET A 151 -5.49 -18.04 -6.77
N ARG A 152 -6.06 -17.64 -7.93
CA ARG A 152 -5.76 -18.32 -9.22
C ARG A 152 -4.27 -18.31 -9.55
N SER A 153 -3.58 -17.21 -9.25
CA SER A 153 -2.14 -17.11 -9.50
C SER A 153 -1.32 -18.05 -8.61
N LEU A 154 -1.82 -18.42 -7.42
CA LEU A 154 -1.20 -19.42 -6.56
C LEU A 154 -1.34 -20.83 -7.13
N LEU A 155 -2.51 -21.14 -7.70
CA LEU A 155 -2.78 -22.42 -8.35
C LEU A 155 -1.90 -22.61 -9.60
N GLU A 156 -1.82 -21.59 -10.45
CA GLU A 156 -1.02 -21.62 -11.68
C GLU A 156 0.49 -21.76 -11.41
N LYS A 157 1.01 -21.02 -10.41
CA LYS A 157 2.42 -21.11 -10.03
C LYS A 157 2.74 -22.34 -9.19
N GLY A 158 1.72 -22.96 -8.60
CA GLY A 158 1.88 -24.12 -7.72
C GLY A 158 2.65 -23.83 -6.43
N GLU A 159 2.43 -22.64 -5.86
CA GLU A 159 3.10 -22.21 -4.62
C GLU A 159 2.47 -22.86 -3.38
N SER A 160 3.27 -23.03 -2.33
CA SER A 160 2.81 -23.55 -1.03
C SER A 160 2.02 -22.48 -0.28
N VAL A 161 0.89 -22.88 0.30
CA VAL A 161 -0.04 -21.98 1.00
C VAL A 161 -0.32 -22.47 2.43
N GLY A 162 -0.42 -21.53 3.35
CA GLY A 162 -0.74 -21.77 4.74
C GLY A 162 -2.25 -21.84 4.97
N TYR A 163 -2.69 -22.72 5.88
CA TYR A 163 -4.06 -22.71 6.38
C TYR A 163 -4.11 -23.10 7.86
N GLN A 164 -5.14 -22.63 8.57
CA GLN A 164 -5.33 -22.98 9.97
C GLN A 164 -5.76 -24.45 10.13
N ARG A 165 -5.02 -25.24 10.91
CA ARG A 165 -5.19 -26.72 10.99
C ARG A 165 -6.59 -27.16 11.39
N THR A 166 -7.20 -26.45 12.34
CA THR A 166 -8.52 -26.78 12.92
C THR A 166 -9.70 -26.22 12.11
N SER A 167 -9.46 -25.71 10.91
CA SER A 167 -10.46 -24.99 10.11
C SER A 167 -11.06 -25.83 8.98
N PHE A 168 -12.28 -25.44 8.58
CA PHE A 168 -12.97 -25.96 7.39
C PHE A 168 -12.27 -25.56 6.08
N THR A 169 -11.31 -24.64 6.14
CA THR A 169 -10.54 -24.15 5.00
C THR A 169 -9.84 -25.27 4.23
N LEU A 170 -9.35 -26.32 4.90
CA LEU A 170 -8.70 -27.44 4.23
C LEU A 170 -9.60 -28.10 3.18
N GLY A 171 -10.86 -28.39 3.54
CA GLY A 171 -11.82 -28.99 2.63
C GLY A 171 -12.10 -28.07 1.43
N LYS A 172 -12.28 -26.78 1.69
CA LYS A 172 -12.52 -25.78 0.64
C LYS A 172 -11.33 -25.58 -0.30
N LEU A 173 -10.09 -25.62 0.22
CA LEU A 173 -8.88 -25.52 -0.58
C LEU A 173 -8.69 -26.76 -1.46
N LYS A 174 -9.00 -27.97 -0.95
CA LYS A 174 -9.00 -29.20 -1.76
C LYS A 174 -10.06 -29.15 -2.86
N GLU A 175 -11.28 -28.71 -2.56
CA GLU A 175 -12.36 -28.49 -3.54
C GLU A 175 -11.95 -27.47 -4.62
N ALA A 176 -11.19 -26.44 -4.26
CA ALA A 176 -10.69 -25.41 -5.17
C ALA A 176 -9.52 -25.88 -6.07
N GLY A 177 -8.98 -27.08 -5.85
CA GLY A 177 -7.93 -27.67 -6.68
C GLY A 177 -6.50 -27.58 -6.12
N PHE A 178 -6.31 -27.21 -4.85
CA PHE A 178 -4.99 -27.26 -4.21
C PHE A 178 -4.56 -28.70 -3.90
N THR A 179 -3.31 -29.03 -4.22
CA THR A 179 -2.69 -30.32 -3.87
C THR A 179 -2.31 -30.36 -2.40
N GLU A 180 -2.54 -31.48 -1.73
CA GLU A 180 -2.27 -31.66 -0.30
C GLU A 180 -0.80 -31.44 0.09
N SER A 181 0.14 -31.77 -0.79
CA SER A 181 1.58 -31.53 -0.57
C SER A 181 1.97 -30.04 -0.52
N ARG A 182 1.08 -29.14 -0.96
CA ARG A 182 1.31 -27.69 -0.99
C ARG A 182 0.58 -26.96 0.13
N LEU A 183 -0.22 -27.67 0.91
CA LEU A 183 -1.01 -27.12 2.00
C LEU A 183 -0.25 -27.30 3.31
N VAL A 184 0.18 -26.19 3.91
CA VAL A 184 0.96 -26.20 5.15
C VAL A 184 0.05 -25.78 6.31
N PRO A 185 -0.21 -26.65 7.30
CA PRO A 185 -1.05 -26.31 8.43
C PRO A 185 -0.28 -25.47 9.47
N PHE A 186 -0.93 -24.46 10.03
CA PHE A 186 -0.47 -23.71 11.22
C PHE A 186 -1.54 -23.66 12.31
N ASP A 187 -1.11 -23.45 13.56
CA ASP A 187 -2.00 -23.40 14.72
C ASP A 187 -2.15 -21.98 15.27
N THR A 188 -1.05 -21.23 15.37
CA THR A 188 -1.03 -19.87 15.94
C THR A 188 -0.77 -18.78 14.88
N ALA A 189 -1.06 -17.53 15.25
CA ALA A 189 -0.75 -16.37 14.41
C ALA A 189 0.77 -16.22 14.21
N GLU A 190 1.55 -16.52 15.25
CA GLU A 190 3.01 -16.47 15.25
C GLU A 190 3.61 -17.53 14.31
N ASP A 191 3.05 -18.75 14.31
CA ASP A 191 3.47 -19.79 13.36
C ASP A 191 3.19 -19.38 11.91
N CYS A 192 2.01 -18.78 11.67
CA CYS A 192 1.65 -18.24 10.36
C CYS A 192 2.64 -17.15 9.92
N HIS A 193 3.01 -16.24 10.83
CA HIS A 193 4.00 -15.20 10.57
C HIS A 193 5.36 -15.79 10.19
N GLU A 194 5.86 -16.77 10.95
CA GLU A 194 7.15 -17.41 10.68
C GLU A 194 7.16 -18.18 9.35
N LEU A 195 6.09 -18.90 9.02
CA LEU A 195 5.96 -19.61 7.74
C LEU A 195 5.96 -18.63 6.54
N MET A 196 5.23 -17.52 6.66
CA MET A 196 5.19 -16.49 5.63
C MET A 196 6.53 -15.75 5.49
N ARG A 197 7.26 -15.57 6.61
CA ARG A 197 8.58 -14.92 6.64
C ARG A 197 9.65 -15.78 5.97
N LYS A 198 9.64 -17.10 6.18
CA LYS A 198 10.54 -18.06 5.51
C LYS A 198 10.34 -18.06 4.00
N GLY A 199 9.08 -17.89 3.55
CA GLY A 199 8.69 -17.90 2.15
C GLY A 199 8.83 -19.28 1.49
N PRO A 200 8.37 -19.44 0.23
CA PRO A 200 8.25 -20.74 -0.44
C PRO A 200 9.58 -21.45 -0.68
N LYS A 201 10.72 -20.73 -0.67
CA LYS A 201 12.05 -21.29 -0.94
C LYS A 201 12.66 -22.02 0.26
N ASN A 202 12.27 -21.66 1.48
CA ASN A 202 12.84 -22.19 2.73
C ASN A 202 11.79 -22.96 3.53
N GLU A 203 11.03 -23.84 2.87
CA GLU A 203 9.95 -24.64 3.47
C GLU A 203 8.82 -23.81 4.13
N GLY A 204 8.71 -22.53 3.77
CA GLY A 204 7.64 -21.64 4.20
C GLY A 204 6.48 -21.60 3.19
N VAL A 205 5.61 -20.61 3.36
CA VAL A 205 4.44 -20.39 2.51
C VAL A 205 4.52 -19.04 1.82
N SER A 206 3.94 -18.93 0.63
CA SER A 206 3.85 -17.65 -0.08
C SER A 206 2.67 -16.80 0.37
N ALA A 207 1.61 -17.45 0.81
CA ALA A 207 0.37 -16.83 1.23
C ALA A 207 -0.31 -17.72 2.28
N ALA A 208 -1.24 -17.15 3.04
CA ALA A 208 -2.03 -17.89 4.01
C ALA A 208 -3.51 -17.55 3.92
N PHE A 209 -4.35 -18.54 4.23
CA PHE A 209 -5.80 -18.40 4.28
C PHE A 209 -6.26 -18.35 5.74
N LEU A 210 -6.94 -17.27 6.12
CA LEU A 210 -7.47 -17.07 7.47
C LEU A 210 -8.93 -16.63 7.44
N GLY A 211 -9.68 -16.97 8.49
CA GLY A 211 -11.00 -16.39 8.71
C GLY A 211 -10.90 -14.88 8.86
N ILE A 212 -11.79 -14.11 8.23
CA ILE A 212 -11.74 -12.63 8.21
C ILE A 212 -11.58 -12.01 9.62
N PRO A 213 -12.29 -12.45 10.68
CA PRO A 213 -12.10 -11.90 12.02
C PRO A 213 -10.67 -12.07 12.54
N TYR A 214 -10.10 -13.26 12.40
CA TYR A 214 -8.72 -13.57 12.80
C TYR A 214 -7.68 -12.86 11.93
N MET A 215 -7.97 -12.72 10.65
CA MET A 215 -7.13 -11.98 9.72
C MET A 215 -7.06 -10.50 10.07
N ARG A 216 -8.18 -9.86 10.47
CA ARG A 216 -8.17 -8.46 10.91
C ARG A 216 -7.28 -8.27 12.14
N LEU A 217 -7.33 -9.21 13.09
CA LEU A 217 -6.43 -9.25 14.24
C LEU A 217 -4.96 -9.36 13.79
N PHE A 218 -4.68 -10.32 12.90
CA PHE A 218 -3.32 -10.56 12.37
C PHE A 218 -2.75 -9.34 11.65
N LEU A 219 -3.55 -8.67 10.80
CA LEU A 219 -3.13 -7.45 10.10
C LEU A 219 -2.90 -6.28 11.08
N GLY A 220 -3.64 -6.22 12.19
CA GLY A 220 -3.41 -5.25 13.26
C GLY A 220 -2.15 -5.53 14.08
N GLN A 221 -1.76 -6.80 14.25
CA GLN A 221 -0.53 -7.19 14.95
C GLN A 221 0.72 -6.96 14.10
N TYR A 222 0.63 -7.24 12.79
CA TYR A 222 1.74 -7.14 11.83
C TYR A 222 1.51 -6.05 10.78
N CYS A 223 1.28 -4.83 11.25
CA CYS A 223 1.06 -3.65 10.42
C CYS A 223 2.11 -3.52 9.30
N ASN A 224 1.66 -3.20 8.08
CA ASN A 224 2.48 -2.96 6.88
C ASN A 224 3.28 -4.16 6.32
N THR A 225 3.30 -5.31 7.01
CA THR A 225 4.02 -6.51 6.52
C THR A 225 3.14 -7.35 5.61
N TYR A 226 1.83 -7.34 5.87
CA TYR A 226 0.85 -8.16 5.16
C TYR A 226 -0.33 -7.33 4.70
N LYS A 227 -1.04 -7.86 3.70
CA LYS A 227 -2.28 -7.27 3.20
C LYS A 227 -3.24 -8.36 2.79
N MET A 228 -4.53 -8.14 3.06
CA MET A 228 -5.60 -8.94 2.48
C MET A 228 -5.77 -8.55 1.02
N VAL A 229 -5.79 -9.55 0.14
CA VAL A 229 -5.88 -9.33 -1.31
C VAL A 229 -7.27 -9.65 -1.84
N GLU A 230 -7.87 -10.73 -1.34
CA GLU A 230 -9.20 -11.18 -1.74
C GLU A 230 -9.90 -11.92 -0.60
N GLU A 231 -11.23 -11.97 -0.68
CA GLU A 231 -12.05 -12.92 0.06
C GLU A 231 -12.27 -14.14 -0.84
N SER A 232 -11.47 -15.19 -0.62
CA SER A 232 -11.44 -16.36 -1.50
C SER A 232 -12.68 -17.25 -1.34
N PHE A 233 -13.25 -17.31 -0.13
CA PHE A 233 -14.45 -18.10 0.15
C PHE A 233 -15.41 -17.31 1.03
N THR A 234 -16.63 -17.11 0.53
CA THR A 234 -17.72 -16.52 1.31
C THR A 234 -18.41 -17.59 2.14
N VAL A 235 -18.62 -17.31 3.42
CA VAL A 235 -19.43 -18.12 4.33
C VAL A 235 -20.40 -17.21 5.09
N ASP A 236 -21.42 -17.78 5.72
CA ASP A 236 -22.50 -16.95 6.32
C ASP A 236 -22.02 -16.20 7.57
N GLY A 237 -21.11 -16.81 8.33
CA GLY A 237 -20.55 -16.21 9.54
C GLY A 237 -20.39 -17.16 10.70
N PHE A 238 -20.19 -16.58 11.88
CA PHE A 238 -20.24 -17.30 13.15
C PHE A 238 -21.65 -17.26 13.73
N GLY A 239 -22.16 -18.42 14.14
CA GLY A 239 -23.47 -18.59 14.75
C GLY A 239 -23.40 -19.46 15.99
N PHE A 240 -24.35 -19.30 16.91
CA PHE A 240 -24.51 -20.21 18.03
C PHE A 240 -25.24 -21.47 17.57
N VAL A 241 -24.92 -22.58 18.22
CA VAL A 241 -25.38 -23.91 17.81
C VAL A 241 -26.33 -24.46 18.85
N PHE A 242 -27.45 -25.00 18.38
CA PHE A 242 -28.43 -25.70 19.21
C PHE A 242 -28.76 -27.07 18.60
N PRO A 243 -29.26 -28.02 19.42
CA PRO A 243 -29.87 -29.25 18.91
C PRO A 243 -31.01 -28.93 17.94
N ILE A 244 -31.17 -29.78 16.92
CA ILE A 244 -32.24 -29.65 15.92
C ILE A 244 -33.60 -29.56 16.62
N GLY A 245 -34.40 -28.57 16.24
CA GLY A 245 -35.74 -28.32 16.78
C GLY A 245 -35.78 -27.54 18.10
N SER A 246 -34.64 -26.99 18.55
CA SER A 246 -34.61 -26.18 19.76
C SER A 246 -35.42 -24.87 19.59
N PRO A 247 -36.35 -24.56 20.51
CA PRO A 247 -37.13 -23.32 20.44
C PRO A 247 -36.26 -22.06 20.65
N LEU A 248 -35.08 -22.23 21.26
CA LEU A 248 -34.17 -21.12 21.59
C LEU A 248 -33.54 -20.47 20.36
N VAL A 249 -33.46 -21.17 19.22
CA VAL A 249 -32.83 -20.65 18.00
C VAL A 249 -33.48 -19.34 17.56
N ALA A 250 -34.82 -19.28 17.57
CA ALA A 250 -35.57 -18.10 17.18
C ALA A 250 -35.42 -16.94 18.18
N ASP A 251 -35.43 -17.25 19.48
CA ASP A 251 -35.29 -16.25 20.54
C ASP A 251 -33.90 -15.62 20.56
N VAL A 252 -32.87 -16.44 20.45
CA VAL A 252 -31.47 -15.99 20.41
C VAL A 252 -31.19 -15.24 19.12
N SER A 253 -31.71 -15.70 17.98
CA SER A 253 -31.58 -14.96 16.71
C SER A 253 -32.19 -13.56 16.79
N ARG A 254 -33.36 -13.41 17.42
CA ARG A 254 -33.97 -12.09 17.69
C ARG A 254 -33.13 -11.24 18.64
N ALA A 255 -32.50 -11.85 19.64
CA ALA A 255 -31.60 -11.14 20.55
C ALA A 255 -30.33 -10.66 19.84
N ILE A 256 -29.75 -11.46 18.94
CA ILE A 256 -28.59 -11.07 18.12
C ILE A 256 -28.92 -9.84 17.28
N LEU A 257 -30.09 -9.82 16.63
CA LEU A 257 -30.54 -8.65 15.86
C LEU A 257 -30.68 -7.40 16.72
N LYS A 258 -31.29 -7.52 17.91
CA LYS A 258 -31.39 -6.40 18.86
C LYS A 258 -30.03 -5.84 19.28
N VAL A 259 -29.03 -6.71 19.46
CA VAL A 259 -27.66 -6.28 19.78
C VAL A 259 -27.02 -5.61 18.57
N ALA A 260 -27.15 -6.18 17.37
CA ALA A 260 -26.60 -5.65 16.13
C ALA A 260 -27.15 -4.27 15.77
N GLU A 261 -28.42 -4.00 16.08
CA GLU A 261 -29.06 -2.68 15.89
C GLU A 261 -28.79 -1.71 17.05
N SER A 262 -28.18 -2.18 18.14
CA SER A 262 -27.89 -1.33 19.30
C SER A 262 -26.64 -0.48 19.08
N PRO A 263 -26.52 0.70 19.73
CA PRO A 263 -25.34 1.55 19.65
C PRO A 263 -24.04 0.83 20.07
N LYS A 264 -24.16 -0.19 20.95
CA LYS A 264 -23.04 -0.97 21.47
C LYS A 264 -22.38 -1.89 20.45
N ALA A 265 -23.03 -2.16 19.31
CA ALA A 265 -22.43 -2.94 18.23
C ALA A 265 -21.59 -2.09 17.25
N MET A 266 -21.65 -0.76 17.35
CA MET A 266 -20.87 0.17 16.53
C MET A 266 -19.59 0.70 17.22
N GLU A 267 -19.41 0.41 18.52
CA GLU A 267 -18.15 0.61 19.25
C GLU A 267 -17.19 -0.57 19.03
#